data_AF-A0A352A5T8-F1
#
_entry.id   AF-A0A352A5T8-F1
#
_cell.length_a   1.000
_cell.length_b   1.000
_cell.length_c   1.000
_cell.angle_alpha   90.00
_cell.angle_beta   90.00
_cell.angle_gamma   90.00
#
_symmetry.space_group_name_H-M   'P 1'
#
loop_
_entity.id
_entity.type
_entity.pdbx_description
1 polymer ?
#
loop_
_entity_poly.entity_id
_entity_poly.type
_entity_poly.pdbx_seq_one_letter_code
_entity_poly.pdbx_strand_id
1 'polypeptide(L)'
;MIKKKQGKYLKLLLIIFLFLLLDSKVVSAESVAYPKLKSEAAVLMDAKTGQVLYKKNMDKKEYPASITKIMTGLIALEQGHLNDTLTMSDNAVFSIERDSSNIALDVGEKITLEQALYGMAIASANDAANGIAEFIAGDLETFAQLMNKRAKELGAFSTNFTNANGLPNLNNYTTAYDMALIMRQAIKMSKFREIFTEDRYEMSPTNKQKDIRYFNNRNDFLNGKYEYDGIIASKIGWTPEAQHTLVTAAKKGDRELIVVVMKSQNSDDKYEDTMKLFDYGFDYLTKNSLNEFPSKDDIRNTNNITIYNRLLHNDLLCKETFLNSCCIDFYNFENGQQNCLVKNIFLRNCQIFHLSVSDCLHLRYIIG
;
A
#
# COMPACT_ATOMS: atom_id res chain seq x y z
N MET A 1 -10.55 51.99 -58.55
CA MET A 1 -10.08 50.58 -58.51
C MET A 1 -9.81 50.00 -57.12
N ILE A 2 -9.81 50.79 -56.04
CA ILE A 2 -9.38 50.36 -54.69
C ILE A 2 -10.49 49.63 -53.90
N LYS A 3 -11.77 50.06 -54.02
CA LYS A 3 -12.91 49.44 -53.31
C LYS A 3 -13.19 47.98 -53.70
N LYS A 4 -12.89 47.56 -54.94
CA LYS A 4 -13.11 46.18 -55.42
C LYS A 4 -12.11 45.16 -54.86
N LYS A 5 -10.93 45.60 -54.41
CA LYS A 5 -9.91 44.72 -53.83
C LYS A 5 -10.20 44.40 -52.35
N GLN A 6 -10.71 45.37 -51.58
CA GLN A 6 -11.02 45.19 -50.14
C GLN A 6 -12.05 44.08 -49.87
N GLY A 7 -13.08 43.94 -50.71
CA GLY A 7 -14.10 42.88 -50.54
C GLY A 7 -13.59 41.46 -50.76
N LYS A 8 -12.49 41.27 -51.52
CA LYS A 8 -11.87 39.95 -51.73
C LYS A 8 -11.07 39.51 -50.50
N TYR A 9 -10.35 40.43 -49.87
CA TYR A 9 -9.59 40.14 -48.65
C TYR A 9 -10.51 39.86 -47.45
N LEU A 10 -11.65 40.56 -47.36
CA LEU A 10 -12.62 40.30 -46.30
C LEU A 10 -13.27 38.91 -46.43
N LYS A 11 -13.60 38.47 -47.65
CA LYS A 11 -14.10 37.10 -47.89
C LYS A 11 -13.05 36.03 -47.59
N LEU A 12 -11.79 36.28 -47.93
CA LEU A 12 -10.70 35.36 -47.63
C LEU A 12 -10.46 35.24 -46.13
N LEU A 13 -10.47 36.36 -45.39
CA LEU A 13 -10.38 36.37 -43.92
C LEU A 13 -11.55 35.65 -43.26
N LEU A 14 -12.77 35.81 -43.78
CA LEU A 14 -13.95 35.10 -43.28
C LEU A 14 -13.86 33.59 -43.52
N ILE A 15 -13.34 33.15 -44.67
CA ILE A 15 -13.14 31.73 -44.97
C ILE A 15 -12.04 31.14 -44.10
N ILE A 16 -10.93 31.88 -43.88
CA ILE A 16 -9.86 31.45 -42.97
C ILE A 16 -10.36 31.38 -41.52
N PHE A 17 -11.16 32.36 -41.08
CA PHE A 17 -11.78 32.34 -39.76
C PHE A 17 -12.78 31.18 -39.61
N LEU A 18 -13.57 30.88 -40.65
CA LEU A 18 -14.48 29.73 -40.66
C LEU A 18 -13.74 28.39 -40.67
N PHE A 19 -12.59 28.31 -41.35
CA PHE A 19 -11.70 27.12 -41.31
C PHE A 19 -11.03 26.95 -39.94
N LEU A 20 -10.60 28.03 -39.29
CA LEU A 20 -10.03 28.00 -37.94
C LEU A 20 -11.06 27.57 -36.86
N LEU A 21 -12.35 27.82 -37.09
CA LEU A 21 -13.42 27.34 -36.21
C LEU A 21 -13.78 25.86 -36.41
N LEU A 22 -13.41 25.25 -37.53
CA LEU A 22 -13.74 23.84 -37.84
C LEU A 22 -12.73 22.83 -37.29
N ASP A 23 -11.54 23.26 -36.87
CA ASP A 23 -10.48 22.38 -36.33
C ASP A 23 -10.42 22.33 -34.79
N SER A 24 -11.40 22.91 -34.11
CA SER A 24 -11.52 22.79 -32.65
C SER A 24 -12.16 21.45 -32.29
N LYS A 25 -11.51 20.33 -32.60
CA LYS A 25 -11.79 19.08 -31.88
C LYS A 25 -11.37 19.32 -30.45
N VAL A 26 -12.32 19.74 -29.61
CA VAL A 26 -12.19 19.69 -28.16
C VAL A 26 -11.99 18.21 -27.85
N VAL A 27 -10.73 17.80 -27.74
CA VAL A 27 -10.36 16.53 -27.13
C VAL A 27 -10.82 16.67 -25.69
N SER A 28 -12.01 16.15 -25.41
CA SER A 28 -12.43 15.92 -24.05
C SER A 28 -11.43 14.90 -23.51
N ALA A 29 -10.49 15.36 -22.70
CA ALA A 29 -9.74 14.47 -21.85
C ALA A 29 -10.79 13.75 -21.00
N GLU A 30 -11.04 12.47 -21.28
CA GLU A 30 -11.88 11.63 -20.44
C GLU A 30 -11.36 11.81 -19.01
N SER A 31 -12.14 12.51 -18.18
CA SER A 31 -11.77 12.73 -16.79
C SER A 31 -11.83 11.37 -16.13
N VAL A 32 -10.66 10.85 -15.78
CA VAL A 32 -10.59 9.49 -15.24
C VAL A 32 -11.31 9.51 -13.90
N ALA A 33 -12.38 8.72 -13.83
CA ALA A 33 -13.20 8.64 -12.65
C ALA A 33 -12.36 8.03 -11.51
N TYR A 34 -11.97 8.87 -10.56
CA TYR A 34 -11.34 8.43 -9.32
C TYR A 34 -12.29 7.43 -8.63
N PRO A 35 -11.84 6.18 -8.32
CA PRO A 35 -12.72 5.17 -7.75
C PRO A 35 -13.47 5.67 -6.50
N LYS A 36 -14.78 5.51 -6.50
CA LYS A 36 -15.63 5.78 -5.32
C LYS A 36 -15.73 4.51 -4.49
N LEU A 37 -15.13 4.55 -3.30
CA LEU A 37 -15.07 3.42 -2.38
C LEU A 37 -16.09 3.54 -1.25
N LYS A 38 -16.60 2.40 -0.80
CA LYS A 38 -17.53 2.30 0.33
C LYS A 38 -16.79 2.23 1.68
N SER A 39 -15.62 1.61 1.72
CA SER A 39 -14.73 1.49 2.90
C SER A 39 -14.30 2.87 3.43
N GLU A 40 -14.20 3.06 4.75
CA GLU A 40 -13.85 4.37 5.33
C GLU A 40 -12.41 4.80 5.04
N ALA A 41 -11.46 3.86 5.03
CA ALA A 41 -10.06 4.11 4.70
C ALA A 41 -9.55 3.10 3.68
N ALA A 42 -8.68 3.56 2.78
CA ALA A 42 -8.07 2.73 1.75
C ALA A 42 -6.74 3.31 1.22
N VAL A 43 -5.87 2.43 0.74
CA VAL A 43 -4.67 2.78 -0.03
C VAL A 43 -4.44 1.75 -1.14
N LEU A 44 -3.97 2.22 -2.30
CA LEU A 44 -3.36 1.40 -3.34
C LEU A 44 -1.89 1.80 -3.45
N MET A 45 -0.99 0.83 -3.36
CA MET A 45 0.46 1.04 -3.37
C MET A 45 1.13 0.17 -4.44
N ASP A 46 2.08 0.74 -5.17
CA ASP A 46 3.03 -0.03 -5.96
C ASP A 46 4.03 -0.73 -5.04
N ALA A 47 4.05 -2.06 -5.03
CA ALA A 47 4.85 -2.83 -4.07
C ALA A 47 6.36 -2.66 -4.29
N LYS A 48 6.79 -2.41 -5.53
CA LYS A 48 8.21 -2.27 -5.86
C LYS A 48 8.72 -0.93 -5.34
N THR A 49 8.08 0.17 -5.73
CA THR A 49 8.54 1.52 -5.43
C THR A 49 8.08 2.02 -4.05
N GLY A 50 6.97 1.51 -3.54
CA GLY A 50 6.27 2.06 -2.38
C GLY A 50 5.41 3.29 -2.71
N GLN A 51 5.28 3.65 -4.00
CA GLN A 51 4.47 4.79 -4.42
C GLN A 51 2.99 4.55 -4.12
N VAL A 52 2.35 5.53 -3.48
CA VAL A 52 0.89 5.53 -3.29
C VAL A 52 0.22 6.01 -4.57
N LEU A 53 -0.62 5.15 -5.14
CA LEU A 53 -1.32 5.36 -6.40
C LEU A 53 -2.76 5.85 -6.21
N TYR A 54 -3.36 5.48 -5.08
CA TYR A 54 -4.68 5.95 -4.63
C TYR A 54 -4.69 6.03 -3.11
N LYS A 55 -5.37 7.03 -2.56
CA LYS A 55 -5.63 7.13 -1.12
C LYS A 55 -7.04 7.62 -0.80
N LYS A 56 -7.59 7.11 0.29
CA LYS A 56 -8.77 7.62 0.99
C LYS A 56 -8.52 7.45 2.48
N ASN A 57 -8.39 8.54 3.25
CA ASN A 57 -8.12 8.48 4.70
C ASN A 57 -6.99 7.50 5.08
N MET A 58 -5.95 7.35 4.25
CA MET A 58 -4.99 6.25 4.39
C MET A 58 -4.21 6.25 5.72
N ASP A 59 -4.05 7.44 6.32
CA ASP A 59 -3.34 7.67 7.58
C ASP A 59 -4.29 7.69 8.81
N LYS A 60 -5.59 7.44 8.60
CA LYS A 60 -6.57 7.39 9.69
C LYS A 60 -6.32 6.12 10.51
N LYS A 61 -6.21 6.29 11.83
CA LYS A 61 -6.12 5.17 12.77
C LYS A 61 -7.44 4.42 12.81
N GLU A 62 -7.38 3.13 12.58
CA GLU A 62 -8.51 2.20 12.64
C GLU A 62 -8.07 0.89 13.33
N TYR A 63 -9.05 0.13 13.83
CA TYR A 63 -8.78 -1.19 14.41
C TYR A 63 -8.44 -2.19 13.29
N PRO A 64 -7.35 -2.98 13.40
CA PRO A 64 -6.93 -3.88 12.33
C PRO A 64 -7.82 -5.12 12.19
N ALA A 65 -8.36 -5.63 13.30
CA ALA A 65 -8.82 -7.02 13.38
C ALA A 65 -7.72 -7.99 12.90
N SER A 66 -8.11 -9.14 12.33
CA SER A 66 -7.16 -10.21 11.96
C SER A 66 -6.14 -9.89 10.86
N ILE A 67 -6.17 -8.71 10.22
CA ILE A 67 -5.06 -8.30 9.33
C ILE A 67 -3.76 -8.09 10.12
N THR A 68 -3.84 -7.93 11.45
CA THR A 68 -2.69 -8.01 12.38
C THR A 68 -1.81 -9.24 12.13
N LYS A 69 -2.41 -10.38 11.76
CA LYS A 69 -1.72 -11.64 11.54
C LYS A 69 -0.72 -11.60 10.37
N ILE A 70 -0.78 -10.57 9.51
CA ILE A 70 0.25 -10.30 8.50
C ILE A 70 1.59 -9.98 9.18
N MET A 71 1.58 -9.13 10.21
CA MET A 71 2.79 -8.80 10.99
C MET A 71 3.29 -10.05 11.75
N THR A 72 2.38 -10.82 12.35
CA THR A 72 2.72 -12.07 13.05
C THR A 72 3.37 -13.07 12.11
N GLY A 73 2.80 -13.29 10.92
CA GLY A 73 3.36 -14.19 9.90
C GLY A 73 4.70 -13.70 9.35
N LEU A 74 4.86 -12.40 9.15
CA LEU A 74 6.13 -11.80 8.76
C LEU A 74 7.23 -12.10 9.79
N ILE A 75 7.00 -11.78 11.06
CA ILE A 75 8.00 -11.98 12.12
C ILE A 75 8.32 -13.46 12.31
N ALA A 76 7.30 -14.32 12.29
CA ALA A 76 7.48 -15.76 12.41
C ALA A 76 8.39 -16.34 11.33
N LEU A 77 8.22 -15.91 10.07
CA LEU A 77 9.08 -16.36 8.98
C LEU A 77 10.47 -15.69 8.99
N GLU A 78 10.61 -14.51 9.61
CA GLU A 78 11.91 -13.85 9.77
C GLU A 78 12.78 -14.47 10.88
N GLN A 79 12.15 -15.07 11.90
CA GLN A 79 12.86 -15.49 13.12
C GLN A 79 12.77 -16.99 13.43
N GLY A 80 11.83 -17.71 12.85
CA GLY A 80 11.65 -19.15 13.05
C GLY A 80 11.95 -19.99 11.81
N HIS A 81 12.04 -21.29 12.02
CA HIS A 81 12.11 -22.29 10.96
C HIS A 81 10.81 -23.10 10.92
N LEU A 82 10.35 -23.44 9.72
CA LEU A 82 9.06 -24.11 9.50
C LEU A 82 8.88 -25.41 10.31
N ASN A 83 9.97 -26.14 10.53
CA ASN A 83 10.00 -27.40 11.27
C ASN A 83 10.15 -27.24 12.78
N ASP A 84 10.28 -26.01 13.28
CA ASP A 84 10.36 -25.77 14.72
C ASP A 84 9.06 -26.21 15.39
N THR A 85 9.18 -26.83 16.57
CA THR A 85 8.05 -27.33 17.33
C THR A 85 7.62 -26.34 18.39
N LEU A 86 6.38 -25.87 18.29
CA LEU A 86 5.70 -25.06 19.28
C LEU A 86 4.99 -25.97 20.26
N THR A 87 5.04 -25.64 21.55
CA THR A 87 4.21 -26.29 22.57
C THR A 87 3.19 -25.29 23.07
N MET A 88 1.91 -25.60 22.90
CA MET A 88 0.82 -24.68 23.24
C MET A 88 0.69 -24.52 24.75
N SER A 89 0.81 -23.30 25.24
CA SER A 89 0.63 -22.98 26.66
C SER A 89 -0.86 -22.82 27.02
N ASP A 90 -1.15 -22.80 28.33
CA ASP A 90 -2.47 -22.42 28.84
C ASP A 90 -2.90 -21.03 28.36
N ASN A 91 -1.97 -20.07 28.43
CA ASN A 91 -2.22 -18.70 28.03
C ASN A 91 -2.47 -18.57 26.51
N ALA A 92 -1.74 -19.29 25.67
CA ALA A 92 -1.96 -19.26 24.22
C ALA A 92 -3.36 -19.74 23.84
N VAL A 93 -3.87 -20.77 24.54
CA VAL A 93 -5.16 -21.41 24.26
C VAL A 93 -6.33 -20.65 24.90
N PHE A 94 -6.19 -20.16 26.13
CA PHE A 94 -7.32 -19.65 26.92
C PHE A 94 -7.37 -18.14 27.11
N SER A 95 -6.35 -17.37 26.68
CA SER A 95 -6.40 -15.89 26.69
C SER A 95 -7.26 -15.28 25.57
N ILE A 96 -7.90 -16.12 24.75
CA ILE A 96 -8.79 -15.72 23.65
C ILE A 96 -10.23 -16.09 23.98
N GLU A 97 -11.20 -15.34 23.45
CA GLU A 97 -12.62 -15.68 23.61
C GLU A 97 -12.92 -16.99 22.86
N ARG A 98 -13.72 -17.88 23.46
CA ARG A 98 -13.99 -19.23 22.92
C ARG A 98 -14.65 -19.23 21.54
N ASP A 99 -15.49 -18.23 21.29
CA ASP A 99 -16.21 -18.02 20.03
C ASP A 99 -15.39 -17.22 18.99
N SER A 100 -14.21 -16.72 19.38
CA SER A 100 -13.27 -16.14 18.44
C SER A 100 -12.64 -17.19 17.52
N SER A 101 -12.08 -16.78 16.39
CA SER A 101 -11.49 -17.71 15.43
C SER A 101 -10.31 -18.47 16.03
N ASN A 102 -10.38 -19.81 16.06
CA ASN A 102 -9.35 -20.71 16.57
C ASN A 102 -9.39 -22.04 15.80
N ILE A 103 -8.40 -22.91 15.99
CA ILE A 103 -8.37 -24.27 15.42
C ILE A 103 -8.43 -25.35 16.51
N ALA A 104 -8.93 -24.97 17.69
CA ALA A 104 -9.07 -25.80 18.88
C ALA A 104 -7.77 -26.51 19.27
N LEU A 105 -6.68 -25.73 19.41
CA LEU A 105 -5.44 -26.26 19.97
C LEU A 105 -5.57 -26.55 21.47
N ASP A 106 -4.96 -27.63 21.93
CA ASP A 106 -4.97 -28.05 23.34
C ASP A 106 -3.70 -27.64 24.10
N VAL A 107 -3.81 -27.44 25.42
CA VAL A 107 -2.64 -27.21 26.28
C VAL A 107 -1.69 -28.41 26.23
N GLY A 108 -0.42 -28.13 25.96
CA GLY A 108 0.64 -29.11 25.73
C GLY A 108 0.57 -29.82 24.38
N GLU A 109 -0.31 -29.39 23.47
CA GLU A 109 -0.26 -29.81 22.07
C GLU A 109 1.03 -29.29 21.41
N LYS A 110 1.64 -30.14 20.58
CA LYS A 110 2.86 -29.84 19.83
C LYS A 110 2.54 -29.77 18.35
N ILE A 111 2.83 -28.61 17.76
CA ILE A 111 2.62 -28.34 16.34
C ILE A 111 3.87 -27.72 15.73
N THR A 112 4.09 -27.89 14.43
CA THR A 112 5.18 -27.19 13.74
C THR A 112 4.84 -25.71 13.51
N LEU A 113 5.86 -24.88 13.33
CA LEU A 113 5.64 -23.47 12.97
C LEU A 113 4.87 -23.34 11.66
N GLU A 114 5.12 -24.23 10.70
CA GLU A 114 4.35 -24.32 9.45
C GLU A 114 2.87 -24.58 9.71
N GLN A 115 2.53 -25.59 10.53
CA GLN A 115 1.15 -25.88 10.90
C GLN A 115 0.47 -24.68 11.58
N ALA A 116 1.18 -23.99 12.48
CA ALA A 116 0.68 -22.80 13.14
C ALA A 116 0.44 -21.65 12.15
N LEU A 117 1.37 -21.42 11.22
CA LEU A 117 1.26 -20.38 10.18
C LEU A 117 0.09 -20.63 9.24
N TYR A 118 -0.09 -21.86 8.74
CA TYR A 118 -1.22 -22.21 7.88
C TYR A 118 -2.56 -22.10 8.63
N GLY A 119 -2.63 -22.61 9.87
CA GLY A 119 -3.82 -22.45 10.71
C GLY A 119 -4.18 -20.98 10.96
N MET A 120 -3.16 -20.15 11.24
CA MET A 120 -3.33 -18.71 11.43
C MET A 120 -3.76 -17.99 10.14
N ALA A 121 -3.19 -18.33 8.99
CA ALA A 121 -3.51 -17.66 7.72
C ALA A 121 -4.90 -18.03 7.20
N ILE A 122 -5.23 -19.33 7.18
CA ILE A 122 -6.43 -19.88 6.53
C ILE A 122 -7.65 -19.80 7.46
N ALA A 123 -7.54 -20.34 8.67
CA ALA A 123 -8.64 -20.35 9.64
C ALA A 123 -8.70 -19.05 10.47
N SER A 124 -7.74 -18.14 10.27
CA SER A 124 -7.61 -16.91 11.06
C SER A 124 -7.42 -17.18 12.56
N ALA A 125 -6.78 -18.30 12.89
CA ALA A 125 -6.71 -18.88 14.23
C ALA A 125 -5.92 -18.00 15.23
N ASN A 126 -6.57 -17.61 16.33
CA ASN A 126 -6.02 -16.75 17.38
C ASN A 126 -5.11 -17.53 18.33
N ASP A 127 -5.46 -18.78 18.63
CA ASP A 127 -4.66 -19.73 19.41
C ASP A 127 -3.32 -20.00 18.72
N ALA A 128 -3.32 -20.27 17.41
CA ALA A 128 -2.09 -20.43 16.64
C ALA A 128 -1.24 -19.15 16.63
N ALA A 129 -1.86 -17.97 16.47
CA ALA A 129 -1.16 -16.69 16.52
C ALA A 129 -0.50 -16.42 17.89
N ASN A 130 -1.18 -16.77 18.98
CA ASN A 130 -0.62 -16.69 20.33
C ASN A 130 0.52 -17.69 20.53
N GLY A 131 0.36 -18.93 20.05
CA GLY A 131 1.42 -19.94 20.11
C GLY A 131 2.68 -19.49 19.37
N ILE A 132 2.53 -18.91 18.18
CA ILE A 132 3.62 -18.30 17.42
C ILE A 132 4.30 -17.20 18.23
N ALA A 133 3.51 -16.32 18.85
CA ALA A 133 4.02 -15.20 19.63
C ALA A 133 4.88 -15.66 20.82
N GLU A 134 4.38 -16.60 21.61
CA GLU A 134 5.10 -17.17 22.75
C GLU A 134 6.34 -17.96 22.30
N PHE A 135 6.26 -18.70 21.19
CA PHE A 135 7.41 -19.41 20.64
C PHE A 135 8.55 -18.47 20.24
N ILE A 136 8.24 -17.37 19.57
CA ILE A 136 9.25 -16.43 19.07
C ILE A 136 9.81 -15.53 20.17
N ALA A 137 8.96 -15.03 21.07
CA ALA A 137 9.34 -13.97 22.01
C ALA A 137 9.28 -14.39 23.49
N GLY A 138 8.91 -15.64 23.79
CA GLY A 138 8.72 -16.16 25.14
C GLY A 138 7.33 -15.88 25.71
N ASP A 139 6.76 -14.69 25.44
CA ASP A 139 5.43 -14.29 25.90
C ASP A 139 4.73 -13.33 24.93
N LEU A 140 3.41 -13.14 25.11
CA LEU A 140 2.58 -12.31 24.23
C LEU A 140 2.90 -10.81 24.31
N GLU A 141 3.31 -10.30 25.48
CA GLU A 141 3.62 -8.89 25.67
C GLU A 141 4.92 -8.52 24.97
N THR A 142 5.96 -9.32 25.18
CA THR A 142 7.26 -9.20 24.50
C THR A 142 7.09 -9.35 22.99
N PHE A 143 6.21 -10.26 22.53
CA PHE A 143 5.90 -10.33 21.09
C PHE A 143 5.22 -9.07 20.56
N ALA A 144 4.26 -8.48 21.30
CA ALA A 144 3.64 -7.22 20.89
C ALA A 144 4.68 -6.07 20.82
N GLN A 145 5.63 -6.02 21.75
CA GLN A 145 6.75 -5.06 21.68
C GLN A 145 7.62 -5.30 20.43
N LEU A 146 7.91 -6.55 20.10
CA LEU A 146 8.63 -6.94 18.88
C LEU A 146 7.87 -6.53 17.62
N MET A 147 6.55 -6.74 17.56
CA MET A 147 5.69 -6.29 16.46
C MET A 147 5.77 -4.77 16.27
N ASN A 148 5.72 -4.01 17.35
CA ASN A 148 5.82 -2.54 17.30
C ASN A 148 7.20 -2.04 16.91
N LYS A 149 8.26 -2.72 17.37
CA LYS A 149 9.63 -2.45 16.90
C LYS A 149 9.72 -2.69 15.39
N ARG A 150 9.23 -3.82 14.91
CA ARG A 150 9.24 -4.17 13.49
C ARG A 150 8.42 -3.19 12.66
N ALA A 151 7.24 -2.79 13.12
CA ALA A 151 6.42 -1.77 12.46
C ALA A 151 7.21 -0.46 12.26
N LYS A 152 7.90 0.03 13.30
CA LYS A 152 8.74 1.25 13.21
C LYS A 152 9.89 1.11 12.22
N GLU A 153 10.56 -0.04 12.20
CA GLU A 153 11.64 -0.33 11.22
C GLU A 153 11.13 -0.28 9.77
N LEU A 154 9.87 -0.64 9.54
CA LEU A 154 9.22 -0.61 8.22
C LEU A 154 8.64 0.77 7.86
N GLY A 155 8.69 1.74 8.79
CA GLY A 155 8.10 3.08 8.62
C GLY A 155 6.61 3.17 8.97
N ALA A 156 6.02 2.11 9.53
CA ALA A 156 4.64 2.07 10.01
C ALA A 156 4.52 2.74 11.40
N PHE A 157 4.72 4.06 11.44
CA PHE A 157 4.81 4.83 12.69
C PHE A 157 3.46 5.14 13.34
N SER A 158 2.35 4.94 12.62
CA SER A 158 0.99 5.18 13.11
C SER A 158 0.30 3.90 13.59
N THR A 159 1.09 2.87 13.88
CA THR A 159 0.64 1.54 14.31
C THR A 159 1.05 1.26 15.75
N ASN A 160 0.13 0.64 16.50
CA ASN A 160 0.42 0.04 17.79
C ASN A 160 -0.32 -1.31 17.88
N PHE A 161 0.43 -2.40 17.92
CA PHE A 161 -0.09 -3.74 18.18
C PHE A 161 -0.05 -4.04 19.68
N THR A 162 -1.12 -4.66 20.20
CA THR A 162 -1.17 -5.12 21.61
C THR A 162 -1.25 -6.64 21.73
N ASN A 163 -1.43 -7.34 20.63
CA ASN A 163 -1.53 -8.80 20.56
C ASN A 163 -1.18 -9.28 19.15
N ALA A 164 -0.93 -10.57 19.00
CA ALA A 164 -0.53 -11.20 17.74
C ALA A 164 -1.70 -11.51 16.79
N ASN A 165 -2.94 -11.34 17.24
CA ASN A 165 -4.10 -11.92 16.58
C ASN A 165 -5.12 -10.88 16.09
N GLY A 166 -5.08 -9.66 16.62
CA GLY A 166 -5.96 -8.56 16.23
C GLY A 166 -7.27 -8.49 17.00
N LEU A 167 -7.45 -9.28 18.07
CA LEU A 167 -8.62 -9.16 18.95
C LEU A 167 -8.72 -7.74 19.55
N PRO A 168 -9.95 -7.27 19.86
CA PRO A 168 -10.19 -5.89 20.25
C PRO A 168 -9.37 -5.45 21.47
N ASN A 169 -8.72 -4.29 21.33
CA ASN A 169 -8.10 -3.55 22.41
C ASN A 169 -8.04 -2.08 21.96
N LEU A 170 -8.38 -1.14 22.84
CA LEU A 170 -8.44 0.29 22.50
C LEU A 170 -7.09 0.84 22.01
N ASN A 171 -5.98 0.25 22.43
CA ASN A 171 -4.65 0.62 22.01
C ASN A 171 -4.17 -0.18 20.78
N ASN A 172 -4.94 -1.14 20.27
CA ASN A 172 -4.57 -1.93 19.08
C ASN A 172 -5.07 -1.25 17.80
N TYR A 173 -4.22 -0.46 17.14
CA TYR A 173 -4.61 0.30 15.95
C TYR A 173 -3.51 0.30 14.90
N THR A 174 -3.90 0.55 13.66
CA THR A 174 -3.01 0.76 12.52
C THR A 174 -3.67 1.73 11.53
N THR A 175 -3.06 1.91 10.36
CA THR A 175 -3.61 2.69 9.24
C THR A 175 -3.58 1.85 7.97
N ALA A 176 -4.34 2.26 6.95
CA ALA A 176 -4.30 1.57 5.66
C ALA A 176 -2.89 1.66 5.04
N TYR A 177 -2.22 2.81 5.20
CA TYR A 177 -0.86 3.02 4.72
C TYR A 177 0.17 2.13 5.44
N ASP A 178 0.11 2.06 6.77
CA ASP A 178 1.03 1.26 7.58
C ASP A 178 0.90 -0.23 7.27
N MET A 179 -0.33 -0.73 7.12
CA MET A 179 -0.57 -2.12 6.72
C MET A 179 -0.07 -2.42 5.29
N ALA A 180 -0.10 -1.44 4.38
CA ALA A 180 0.50 -1.60 3.06
C ALA A 180 2.03 -1.71 3.14
N LEU A 181 2.69 -0.95 4.02
CA LEU A 181 4.14 -1.08 4.26
C LEU A 181 4.50 -2.45 4.84
N ILE A 182 3.70 -2.95 5.80
CA ILE A 182 3.90 -4.27 6.41
C ILE A 182 3.73 -5.37 5.35
N MET A 183 2.64 -5.32 4.58
CA MET A 183 2.40 -6.29 3.51
C MET A 183 3.49 -6.23 2.44
N ARG A 184 3.97 -5.02 2.07
CA ARG A 184 5.07 -4.83 1.12
C ARG A 184 6.34 -5.53 1.54
N GLN A 185 6.65 -5.57 2.84
CA GLN A 185 7.77 -6.35 3.34
C GLN A 185 7.47 -7.85 3.30
N ALA A 186 6.29 -8.26 3.78
CA ALA A 186 5.89 -9.67 3.89
C ALA A 186 5.90 -10.39 2.54
N ILE A 187 5.35 -9.78 1.49
CA ILE A 187 5.32 -10.38 0.15
C ILE A 187 6.71 -10.50 -0.49
N LYS A 188 7.80 -10.03 0.10
CA LYS A 188 9.15 -10.34 -0.44
C LYS A 188 9.53 -11.80 -0.20
N MET A 189 8.89 -12.47 0.74
CA MET A 189 9.16 -13.85 1.12
C MET A 189 8.24 -14.78 0.33
N SER A 190 8.80 -15.67 -0.49
CA SER A 190 8.02 -16.62 -1.29
C SER A 190 7.12 -17.51 -0.42
N LYS A 191 7.62 -17.95 0.73
CA LYS A 191 6.86 -18.76 1.69
C LYS A 191 5.70 -17.98 2.34
N PHE A 192 5.82 -16.66 2.53
CA PHE A 192 4.69 -15.85 2.98
C PHE A 192 3.58 -15.84 1.92
N ARG A 193 3.95 -15.65 0.64
CA ARG A 193 2.99 -15.68 -0.48
C ARG A 193 2.25 -17.01 -0.56
N GLU A 194 2.97 -18.12 -0.45
CA GLU A 194 2.41 -19.47 -0.43
C GLU A 194 1.36 -19.60 0.68
N ILE A 195 1.75 -19.37 1.93
CA ILE A 195 0.87 -19.56 3.10
C ILE A 195 -0.35 -18.62 3.07
N PHE A 196 -0.19 -17.36 2.66
CA PHE A 196 -1.26 -16.35 2.65
C PHE A 196 -2.09 -16.31 1.36
N THR A 197 -1.89 -17.28 0.46
CA THR A 197 -2.71 -17.44 -0.77
C THR A 197 -3.39 -18.82 -0.84
N GLU A 198 -3.01 -19.76 0.02
CA GLU A 198 -3.55 -21.11 0.02
C GLU A 198 -5.08 -21.14 0.29
N ASP A 199 -5.82 -21.93 -0.50
CA ASP A 199 -7.28 -22.07 -0.40
C ASP A 199 -7.70 -23.02 0.73
N ARG A 200 -6.87 -24.02 1.03
CA ARG A 200 -7.14 -25.07 2.03
C ARG A 200 -5.87 -25.59 2.66
N TYR A 201 -5.98 -26.18 3.84
CA TYR A 201 -4.85 -26.87 4.47
C TYR A 201 -5.26 -28.12 5.21
N GLU A 202 -4.48 -29.17 5.02
CA GLU A 202 -4.62 -30.46 5.68
C GLU A 202 -3.55 -30.56 6.77
N MET A 203 -3.95 -30.28 8.00
CA MET A 203 -3.05 -30.33 9.14
C MET A 203 -2.89 -31.77 9.61
N SER A 204 -1.67 -32.27 9.53
CA SER A 204 -1.29 -33.60 10.02
C SER A 204 -1.59 -33.77 11.52
N PRO A 205 -1.82 -35.02 12.00
CA PRO A 205 -2.03 -35.33 13.41
C PRO A 205 -0.93 -34.81 14.34
N THR A 206 -1.28 -34.58 15.60
CA THR A 206 -0.42 -34.08 16.66
C THR A 206 -0.33 -35.09 17.81
N ASN A 207 0.40 -34.74 18.87
CA ASN A 207 0.43 -35.55 20.10
C ASN A 207 -0.91 -35.54 20.88
N LYS A 208 -1.85 -34.66 20.55
CA LYS A 208 -3.16 -34.54 21.21
C LYS A 208 -4.32 -34.88 20.28
N GLN A 209 -4.19 -34.57 18.99
CA GLN A 209 -5.21 -34.76 17.96
C GLN A 209 -4.76 -35.85 16.99
N LYS A 210 -5.49 -36.98 16.94
CA LYS A 210 -5.08 -38.16 16.15
C LYS A 210 -5.51 -38.12 14.69
N ASP A 211 -6.51 -37.31 14.38
CA ASP A 211 -7.09 -37.20 13.04
C ASP A 211 -6.48 -36.02 12.26
N ILE A 212 -6.50 -36.12 10.93
CA ILE A 212 -6.19 -34.98 10.06
C ILE A 212 -7.27 -33.92 10.24
N ARG A 213 -6.86 -32.66 10.44
CA ARG A 213 -7.78 -31.51 10.49
C ARG A 213 -7.74 -30.76 9.17
N TYR A 214 -8.91 -30.42 8.64
CA TYR A 214 -9.06 -29.72 7.37
C TYR A 214 -9.53 -28.29 7.60
N PHE A 215 -8.85 -27.33 6.99
CA PHE A 215 -9.22 -25.92 7.05
C PHE A 215 -9.45 -25.39 5.65
N ASN A 216 -10.53 -24.62 5.47
CA ASN A 216 -10.83 -23.90 4.24
C ASN A 216 -10.67 -22.40 4.50
N ASN A 217 -10.16 -21.68 3.52
CA ASN A 217 -9.91 -20.26 3.64
C ASN A 217 -11.24 -19.50 3.69
N ARG A 218 -11.38 -18.62 4.68
CA ARG A 218 -12.57 -17.76 4.84
C ARG A 218 -12.53 -16.51 3.97
N ASN A 219 -11.41 -16.28 3.29
CA ASN A 219 -11.24 -15.17 2.37
C ASN A 219 -11.89 -15.52 1.03
N ASP A 220 -12.87 -14.71 0.61
CA ASP A 220 -13.68 -15.00 -0.58
C ASP A 220 -12.89 -14.87 -1.88
N PHE A 221 -11.74 -14.18 -1.85
CA PHE A 221 -10.80 -14.20 -2.96
C PHE A 221 -10.03 -15.53 -3.11
N LEU A 222 -9.86 -16.26 -2.02
CA LEU A 222 -9.03 -17.48 -1.99
C LEU A 222 -9.88 -18.76 -2.03
N ASN A 223 -11.16 -18.69 -1.63
CA ASN A 223 -12.10 -19.80 -1.72
C ASN A 223 -12.91 -19.83 -3.04
N GLY A 224 -12.66 -18.88 -3.95
CA GLY A 224 -13.29 -18.81 -5.27
C GLY A 224 -14.64 -18.11 -5.35
N LYS A 225 -15.17 -17.52 -4.25
CA LYS A 225 -16.42 -16.74 -4.33
C LYS A 225 -16.27 -15.42 -5.09
N TYR A 226 -15.12 -14.76 -4.98
CA TYR A 226 -14.73 -13.64 -5.85
C TYR A 226 -13.49 -14.04 -6.64
N GLU A 227 -13.58 -13.97 -7.96
CA GLU A 227 -12.45 -14.24 -8.85
C GLU A 227 -11.66 -12.96 -9.09
N TYR A 228 -10.36 -12.98 -8.76
CA TYR A 228 -9.43 -11.95 -9.20
C TYR A 228 -8.06 -12.59 -9.47
N ASP A 229 -7.65 -12.59 -10.74
CA ASP A 229 -6.40 -13.23 -11.14
C ASP A 229 -5.17 -12.53 -10.55
N GLY A 230 -4.17 -13.35 -10.21
CA GLY A 230 -2.85 -12.88 -9.82
C GLY A 230 -2.74 -12.44 -8.36
N ILE A 231 -3.69 -12.78 -7.48
CA ILE A 231 -3.50 -12.60 -6.03
C ILE A 231 -2.28 -13.40 -5.57
N ILE A 232 -1.41 -12.75 -4.80
CA ILE A 232 -0.17 -13.34 -4.27
C ILE A 232 -0.08 -13.31 -2.74
N ALA A 233 -1.02 -12.65 -2.06
CA ALA A 233 -1.27 -12.75 -0.63
C ALA A 233 -2.59 -12.02 -0.30
N SER A 234 -3.41 -12.55 0.60
CA SER A 234 -4.61 -11.84 1.04
C SER A 234 -5.05 -12.24 2.45
N LYS A 235 -5.38 -11.25 3.29
CA LYS A 235 -5.91 -11.48 4.63
C LYS A 235 -7.10 -10.57 4.93
N ILE A 236 -8.20 -11.21 5.36
CA ILE A 236 -9.39 -10.55 5.90
C ILE A 236 -9.30 -10.36 7.43
N GLY A 237 -10.04 -9.39 7.93
CA GLY A 237 -10.34 -9.22 9.36
C GLY A 237 -11.77 -8.73 9.59
N TRP A 238 -12.31 -9.08 10.76
CA TRP A 238 -13.57 -8.53 11.25
C TRP A 238 -13.61 -8.58 12.78
N THR A 239 -14.05 -7.47 13.38
CA THR A 239 -14.60 -7.39 14.74
C THR A 239 -15.72 -6.32 14.72
N PRO A 240 -16.59 -6.25 15.74
CA PRO A 240 -17.57 -5.18 15.83
C PRO A 240 -16.97 -3.76 15.77
N GLU A 241 -15.78 -3.56 16.33
CA GLU A 241 -15.09 -2.26 16.37
C GLU A 241 -14.37 -1.95 15.05
N ALA A 242 -13.72 -2.94 14.45
CA ALA A 242 -12.98 -2.79 13.20
C ALA A 242 -13.87 -2.75 11.96
N GLN A 243 -15.09 -3.32 12.07
CA GLN A 243 -15.89 -3.72 10.92
C GLN A 243 -15.04 -4.61 9.99
N HIS A 244 -15.33 -4.65 8.69
CA HIS A 244 -14.55 -5.48 7.78
C HIS A 244 -13.26 -4.79 7.31
N THR A 245 -12.15 -5.53 7.39
CA THR A 245 -10.83 -5.12 6.89
C THR A 245 -10.29 -6.15 5.90
N LEU A 246 -9.49 -5.69 4.93
CA LEU A 246 -8.85 -6.55 3.94
C LEU A 246 -7.54 -5.94 3.45
N VAL A 247 -6.49 -6.74 3.44
CA VAL A 247 -5.22 -6.43 2.78
C VAL A 247 -4.98 -7.48 1.71
N THR A 248 -4.79 -7.06 0.47
CA THR A 248 -4.52 -7.96 -0.66
C THR A 248 -3.35 -7.44 -1.46
N ALA A 249 -2.47 -8.33 -1.89
CA ALA A 249 -1.45 -8.07 -2.89
C ALA A 249 -1.75 -8.89 -4.14
N ALA A 250 -1.61 -8.27 -5.31
CA ALA A 250 -1.81 -8.92 -6.60
C ALA A 250 -0.69 -8.57 -7.58
N LYS A 251 -0.46 -9.44 -8.57
CA LYS A 251 0.56 -9.31 -9.59
C LYS A 251 -0.04 -9.51 -10.98
N LYS A 252 0.23 -8.58 -11.90
CA LYS A 252 -0.01 -8.73 -13.33
C LYS A 252 1.26 -8.33 -14.10
N GLY A 253 1.82 -9.26 -14.88
CA GLY A 253 3.13 -9.08 -15.50
C GLY A 253 4.23 -8.82 -14.46
N ASP A 254 5.02 -7.77 -14.67
CA ASP A 254 6.10 -7.37 -13.75
C ASP A 254 5.66 -6.46 -12.61
N ARG A 255 4.37 -6.11 -12.55
CA ARG A 255 3.85 -5.16 -11.58
C ARG A 255 3.12 -5.86 -10.45
N GLU A 256 3.50 -5.50 -9.23
CA GLU A 256 2.88 -5.95 -7.99
C GLU A 256 2.23 -4.76 -7.29
N LEU A 257 0.95 -4.88 -6.96
CA LEU A 257 0.17 -3.85 -6.28
C LEU A 257 -0.35 -4.38 -4.95
N ILE A 258 -0.48 -3.49 -3.98
CA ILE A 258 -1.05 -3.77 -2.66
C ILE A 258 -2.23 -2.86 -2.45
N VAL A 259 -3.36 -3.44 -2.09
CA VAL A 259 -4.56 -2.73 -1.65
C VAL A 259 -4.82 -3.04 -0.19
N VAL A 260 -5.06 -1.98 0.58
CA VAL A 260 -5.64 -2.10 1.92
C VAL A 260 -6.95 -1.34 1.93
N VAL A 261 -8.00 -1.97 2.45
CA VAL A 261 -9.27 -1.34 2.77
C VAL A 261 -9.62 -1.65 4.23
N MET A 262 -10.08 -0.63 4.94
CA MET A 262 -10.41 -0.72 6.35
C MET A 262 -11.79 -0.14 6.63
N LYS A 263 -12.47 -0.78 7.58
CA LYS A 263 -13.77 -0.37 8.10
C LYS A 263 -14.82 -0.24 7.01
N SER A 264 -14.97 -1.34 6.27
CA SER A 264 -16.10 -1.55 5.38
C SER A 264 -17.29 -2.07 6.18
N GLN A 265 -18.46 -1.44 6.02
CA GLN A 265 -19.66 -1.77 6.80
C GLN A 265 -20.25 -3.11 6.38
N ASN A 266 -20.29 -3.40 5.08
CA ASN A 266 -20.72 -4.70 4.58
C ASN A 266 -19.51 -5.57 4.22
N SER A 267 -19.68 -6.89 4.30
CA SER A 267 -18.63 -7.85 3.98
C SER A 267 -18.21 -7.78 2.50
N ASP A 268 -19.16 -7.64 1.59
CA ASP A 268 -18.89 -7.66 0.14
C ASP A 268 -18.18 -6.39 -0.36
N ASP A 269 -18.50 -5.25 0.26
CA ASP A 269 -17.96 -3.93 -0.08
C ASP A 269 -16.43 -3.89 -0.08
N LYS A 270 -15.75 -4.60 0.84
CA LYS A 270 -14.29 -4.65 0.90
C LYS A 270 -13.67 -5.34 -0.33
N TYR A 271 -14.34 -6.34 -0.88
CA TYR A 271 -13.87 -7.05 -2.07
C TYR A 271 -14.14 -6.22 -3.32
N GLU A 272 -15.34 -5.64 -3.45
CA GLU A 272 -15.66 -4.72 -4.54
C GLU A 272 -14.70 -3.53 -4.61
N ASP A 273 -14.43 -2.89 -3.47
CA ASP A 273 -13.50 -1.77 -3.38
C ASP A 273 -12.07 -2.21 -3.73
N THR A 274 -11.66 -3.41 -3.30
CA THR A 274 -10.34 -3.95 -3.60
C THR A 274 -10.16 -4.22 -5.10
N MET A 275 -11.14 -4.86 -5.75
CA MET A 275 -11.10 -5.10 -7.20
C MET A 275 -11.09 -3.78 -7.98
N LYS A 276 -11.95 -2.81 -7.63
CA LYS A 276 -11.96 -1.48 -8.26
C LYS A 276 -10.60 -0.78 -8.18
N LEU A 277 -9.90 -0.91 -7.05
CA LEU A 277 -8.58 -0.33 -6.87
C LEU A 277 -7.50 -1.06 -7.67
N PHE A 278 -7.54 -2.40 -7.73
CA PHE A 278 -6.60 -3.12 -8.58
C PHE A 278 -6.83 -2.84 -10.07
N ASP A 279 -8.09 -2.76 -10.53
CA ASP A 279 -8.41 -2.43 -11.91
C ASP A 279 -7.94 -1.02 -12.25
N TYR A 280 -8.16 -0.05 -11.35
CA TYR A 280 -7.56 1.28 -11.46
C TYR A 280 -6.03 1.25 -11.50
N GLY A 281 -5.38 0.40 -10.70
CA GLY A 281 -3.93 0.32 -10.65
C GLY A 281 -3.30 -0.31 -11.89
N PHE A 282 -3.86 -1.43 -12.35
CA PHE A 282 -3.32 -2.23 -13.45
C PHE A 282 -3.73 -1.70 -14.83
N ASP A 283 -4.99 -1.30 -15.03
CA ASP A 283 -5.48 -0.95 -16.36
C ASP A 283 -5.20 0.51 -16.70
N TYR A 284 -5.33 1.40 -15.73
CA TYR A 284 -5.34 2.84 -15.98
C TYR A 284 -3.93 3.46 -15.98
N LEU A 285 -3.04 3.07 -15.08
CA LEU A 285 -1.68 3.61 -15.04
C LEU A 285 -0.76 3.06 -16.15
N THR A 286 -1.03 1.84 -16.63
CA THR A 286 -0.26 1.23 -17.73
C THR A 286 -0.59 1.86 -19.08
N LYS A 287 -1.84 2.34 -19.28
CA LYS A 287 -2.24 3.05 -20.51
C LYS A 287 -1.70 4.49 -20.56
N ASN A 288 -1.57 5.17 -19.42
CA ASN A 288 -1.09 6.54 -19.37
C ASN A 288 0.44 6.67 -19.31
N SER A 289 1.19 5.63 -18.92
CA SER A 289 2.65 5.62 -19.05
C SER A 289 3.14 5.41 -20.49
N LEU A 290 2.28 4.92 -21.39
CA LEU A 290 2.61 4.69 -22.81
C LEU A 290 2.25 5.88 -23.73
N ASN A 291 1.50 6.88 -23.24
CA ASN A 291 1.02 7.99 -24.06
C ASN A 291 1.76 9.34 -23.87
N GLU A 292 2.74 9.44 -22.98
CA GLU A 292 3.51 10.69 -22.81
C GLU A 292 5.00 10.42 -22.60
N PHE A 293 5.72 10.21 -23.70
CA PHE A 293 7.04 10.80 -23.85
C PHE A 293 7.06 11.56 -25.18
N PRO A 294 6.97 12.91 -25.16
CA PRO A 294 7.27 13.69 -26.35
C PRO A 294 8.68 13.34 -26.80
N SER A 295 8.89 13.20 -28.10
CA SER A 295 10.24 13.06 -28.64
C SER A 295 11.07 14.30 -28.25
N LYS A 296 12.41 14.18 -28.21
CA LYS A 296 13.30 15.33 -27.90
C LYS A 296 13.05 16.57 -28.77
N ASP A 297 12.39 16.39 -29.91
CA ASP A 297 12.07 17.46 -30.86
C ASP A 297 10.80 18.25 -30.49
N ASP A 298 9.88 17.66 -29.71
CA ASP A 298 8.66 18.34 -29.23
C ASP A 298 8.95 19.36 -28.12
N ILE A 299 10.07 19.21 -27.41
CA ILE A 299 10.44 20.04 -26.25
C ILE A 299 10.89 21.46 -26.67
N ARG A 300 11.24 21.68 -27.95
CA ARG A 300 11.76 22.99 -28.41
C ARG A 300 10.67 23.99 -28.78
N ASN A 301 9.39 23.61 -28.84
CA ASN A 301 8.37 24.43 -29.51
C ASN A 301 7.11 24.77 -28.69
N THR A 302 7.06 24.51 -27.39
CA THR A 302 5.85 24.81 -26.60
C THR A 302 6.13 25.73 -25.41
N ASN A 303 5.68 26.99 -25.52
CA ASN A 303 5.58 27.97 -24.41
C ASN A 303 4.42 27.66 -23.43
N ASN A 304 3.98 26.41 -23.31
CA ASN A 304 2.81 26.05 -22.51
C ASN A 304 3.21 25.47 -21.14
N ILE A 305 3.14 26.33 -20.12
CA ILE A 305 3.43 26.06 -18.70
C ILE A 305 2.52 24.97 -18.09
N THR A 306 1.40 24.61 -18.73
CA THR A 306 0.42 23.67 -18.16
C THR A 306 0.89 22.21 -18.13
N ILE A 307 1.81 21.80 -19.02
CA ILE A 307 2.37 20.43 -19.05
C ILE A 307 3.44 20.26 -17.95
N TYR A 308 4.13 21.34 -17.59
CA TYR A 308 5.20 21.30 -16.58
C TYR A 308 4.72 20.88 -15.19
N ASN A 309 3.53 21.30 -14.77
CA ASN A 309 3.01 20.98 -13.42
C ASN A 309 2.54 19.53 -13.27
N ARG A 310 2.23 18.82 -14.37
CA ARG A 310 1.80 17.41 -14.32
C ARG A 310 3.00 16.45 -14.30
N LEU A 311 4.09 16.81 -14.97
CA LEU A 311 5.35 16.04 -14.98
C LEU A 311 6.17 16.22 -13.70
N LEU A 312 6.15 17.42 -13.09
CA LEU A 312 6.87 17.69 -11.84
C LEU A 312 6.36 16.89 -10.62
N HIS A 313 5.12 16.40 -10.63
CA HIS A 313 4.63 15.49 -9.59
C HIS A 313 5.08 14.04 -9.78
N ASN A 314 5.51 13.64 -10.98
CA ASN A 314 5.86 12.25 -11.29
C ASN A 314 7.36 12.00 -11.47
N ASP A 315 8.18 12.99 -11.83
CA ASP A 315 9.59 12.74 -12.24
C ASP A 315 10.70 13.32 -11.34
N LEU A 316 10.39 13.98 -10.22
CA LEU A 316 11.44 14.52 -9.32
C LEU A 316 11.76 13.65 -8.10
N LEU A 317 11.31 12.40 -8.08
CA LEU A 317 11.70 11.42 -7.05
C LEU A 317 12.61 10.33 -7.63
N CYS A 318 13.89 10.53 -7.35
CA CYS A 318 14.95 9.53 -7.31
C CYS A 318 15.45 8.98 -8.66
N LYS A 319 16.34 9.72 -9.30
CA LYS A 319 17.54 9.11 -9.88
C LYS A 319 18.72 9.35 -8.94
N GLU A 320 19.13 8.25 -8.31
CA GLU A 320 20.40 7.96 -7.65
C GLU A 320 21.35 9.14 -7.42
N THR A 321 21.57 9.49 -6.14
CA THR A 321 22.88 9.35 -5.50
C THR A 321 22.76 9.69 -4.02
N PHE A 322 23.59 9.02 -3.21
CA PHE A 322 23.81 9.31 -1.79
C PHE A 322 23.90 10.82 -1.53
N LEU A 323 22.99 11.37 -0.70
CA LEU A 323 23.22 12.38 0.34
C LEU A 323 21.88 12.95 0.85
N ASN A 324 21.76 13.03 2.18
CA ASN A 324 20.63 13.62 2.89
C ASN A 324 20.49 15.12 2.55
N SER A 325 19.65 15.48 1.57
CA SER A 325 18.90 16.75 1.49
C SER A 325 18.22 16.86 0.12
N CYS A 326 16.89 16.94 0.12
CA CYS A 326 16.14 17.26 -1.09
C CYS A 326 15.87 18.77 -1.10
N CYS A 327 16.67 19.53 -1.84
CA CYS A 327 16.35 20.93 -2.16
C CYS A 327 15.46 20.93 -3.41
N ILE A 328 14.27 21.52 -3.31
CA ILE A 328 13.39 21.78 -4.46
C ILE A 328 13.64 23.22 -4.90
N ASP A 329 14.25 23.42 -6.07
CA ASP A 329 14.36 24.74 -6.69
C ASP A 329 13.03 25.11 -7.36
N PHE A 330 12.46 26.26 -7.00
CA PHE A 330 11.34 26.87 -7.70
C PHE A 330 11.84 28.02 -8.59
N TYR A 331 11.55 27.97 -9.88
CA TYR A 331 11.70 29.12 -10.79
C TYR A 331 10.37 29.86 -10.88
N ASN A 332 10.32 31.09 -10.36
CA ASN A 332 9.16 31.97 -10.53
C ASN A 332 9.49 33.04 -11.58
N PHE A 333 8.96 32.87 -12.80
CA PHE A 333 9.09 33.86 -13.87
C PHE A 333 8.03 34.96 -13.71
N GLU A 334 8.17 35.81 -12.71
CA GLU A 334 7.42 37.07 -12.70
C GLU A 334 8.26 38.33 -12.49
N ASN A 335 9.57 38.27 -12.18
CA ASN A 335 10.41 39.49 -12.13
C ASN A 335 11.92 39.28 -12.37
N GLY A 336 12.33 38.18 -13.01
CA GLY A 336 13.75 37.98 -13.38
C GLY A 336 14.74 37.91 -12.21
N GLN A 337 14.26 37.70 -10.97
CA GLN A 337 15.11 37.47 -9.80
C GLN A 337 15.01 36.01 -9.36
N GLN A 338 16.17 35.34 -9.25
CA GLN A 338 16.29 34.05 -8.59
C GLN A 338 16.10 34.24 -7.09
N ASN A 339 14.98 33.76 -6.55
CA ASN A 339 14.77 33.68 -5.12
C ASN A 339 14.49 32.22 -4.75
N CYS A 340 15.39 31.60 -3.98
CA CYS A 340 15.13 30.31 -3.34
C CYS A 340 14.04 30.48 -2.27
N LEU A 341 12.82 30.08 -2.61
CA LEU A 341 11.71 30.01 -1.65
C LEU A 341 11.67 28.61 -1.05
N VAL A 342 12.30 28.44 0.11
CA VAL A 342 12.11 27.26 0.96
C VAL A 342 10.71 27.35 1.56
N LYS A 343 9.73 26.74 0.90
CA LYS A 343 8.38 26.60 1.46
C LYS A 343 8.37 25.35 2.34
N ASN A 344 8.41 25.59 3.65
CA ASN A 344 8.42 24.58 4.71
C ASN A 344 7.39 23.47 4.48
N ILE A 345 7.86 22.27 4.12
CA ILE A 345 7.16 21.02 4.43
C ILE A 345 7.54 20.68 5.86
N PHE A 346 6.55 20.60 6.75
CA PHE A 346 6.73 20.36 8.18
C PHE A 346 7.53 19.06 8.44
N LEU A 347 8.84 19.20 8.65
CA LEU A 347 9.67 18.25 9.40
C LEU A 347 10.05 18.95 10.70
N ARG A 348 9.53 18.48 11.83
CA ARG A 348 9.88 19.03 13.15
C ARG A 348 11.33 18.64 13.47
N ASN A 349 12.13 19.66 13.82
CA ASN A 349 13.47 19.63 14.44
C ASN A 349 14.72 19.78 13.54
N CYS A 350 14.84 20.85 12.76
CA CYS A 350 16.15 21.40 12.39
C CYS A 350 16.22 22.91 12.65
N GLN A 351 17.30 23.35 13.31
CA GLN A 351 17.61 24.76 13.61
C GLN A 351 17.85 25.56 12.32
N ILE A 352 17.44 26.83 12.33
CA ILE A 352 17.53 27.77 11.19
C ILE A 352 18.98 28.25 11.04
N PHE A 353 19.59 28.04 9.87
CA PHE A 353 20.72 28.84 9.41
C PHE A 353 20.31 29.60 8.14
N HIS A 354 20.48 30.92 8.17
CA HIS A 354 20.41 31.75 6.97
C HIS A 354 21.77 31.68 6.26
N LEU A 355 21.81 31.05 5.09
CA LEU A 355 22.99 31.09 4.21
C LEU A 355 22.68 31.95 2.99
N SER A 356 23.66 32.75 2.58
CA SER A 356 23.58 33.62 1.40
C SER A 356 23.96 32.84 0.14
N VAL A 357 23.55 33.34 -1.04
CA VAL A 357 23.82 32.71 -2.35
C VAL A 357 25.32 32.50 -2.61
N SER A 358 26.18 33.30 -1.96
CA SER A 358 27.64 33.15 -2.01
C SER A 358 28.15 31.86 -1.35
N ASP A 359 27.45 31.36 -0.33
CA ASP A 359 27.92 30.24 0.48
C ASP A 359 27.69 28.87 -0.21
N CYS A 360 26.67 28.78 -1.08
CA CYS A 360 26.38 27.57 -1.84
C CYS A 360 27.39 27.28 -2.97
N LEU A 361 28.04 28.31 -3.52
CA LEU A 361 29.00 28.15 -4.61
C LEU A 361 30.38 27.68 -4.14
N HIS A 362 30.72 27.86 -2.86
CA HIS A 362 32.02 27.44 -2.33
C HIS A 362 32.12 25.95 -1.97
N LEU A 363 30.99 25.24 -1.83
CA LEU A 363 30.94 23.81 -1.51
C LEU A 363 31.21 22.87 -2.70
N ARG A 364 31.32 23.39 -3.93
CA ARG A 364 31.70 22.61 -5.12
C ARG A 364 33.21 22.47 -5.34
N TYR A 365 34.06 23.08 -4.51
CA TYR A 365 35.52 23.05 -4.71
C TYR A 365 36.34 22.44 -3.56
N ILE A 366 35.68 21.84 -2.56
CA ILE A 366 36.35 21.05 -1.53
C ILE A 366 35.57 19.75 -1.41
N ILE A 367 36.01 18.75 -2.17
CA ILE A 367 35.92 17.29 -2.01
C ILE A 367 36.21 16.76 -3.42
N GLY A 368 37.50 16.56 -3.70
CA GLY A 368 37.97 15.64 -4.73
C GLY A 368 38.00 14.23 -4.18
#